data_AF-A0A8J7NBE6-F1
#
_entry.id   AF-A0A8J7NBE6-F1
#
_cell.length_a   1.000
_cell.length_b   1.000
_cell.length_c   1.000
_cell.angle_alpha   90.00
_cell.angle_beta   90.00
_cell.angle_gamma   90.00
#
_symmetry.space_group_name_H-M   'P 1'
#
loop_
_entity.id
_entity.type
_entity.pdbx_description
1 polymer ?
#
loop_
_entity_poly.entity_id
_entity_poly.type
_entity_poly.pdbx_seq_one_letter_code
_entity_poly.pdbx_strand_id
1 'polypeptide(L)'
;MTPGRVVDLHGFLLSADAPILRDHVRAEADRDAAYLSAYDRQTLFYDAFRPIGADHVILTAPPFLNLWPLCRSGLRIDGHCPRTLRRRQFAQDEQIVLSVPARARISFRQGDIETPIEVRQGEARAFAGLNCLLAVVKDEPLDWISNWFAYHHSAHRAEAAVLFDNGSAVYDAAT
;
A
#
# COMPACT_ATOMS: atom_id res chain seq x y z
N MET A 1 17.86 -7.24 20.10
CA MET A 1 16.95 -6.58 19.14
C MET A 1 16.63 -7.58 18.06
N THR A 2 15.36 -7.73 17.71
CA THR A 2 15.01 -8.43 16.47
C THR A 2 15.62 -7.62 15.31
N PRO A 3 16.36 -8.23 14.38
CA PRO A 3 16.86 -7.51 13.22
C PRO A 3 15.70 -6.87 12.46
N GLY A 4 15.97 -5.75 11.79
CA GLY A 4 15.03 -5.12 10.87
C GLY A 4 14.56 -6.15 9.82
N ARG A 5 13.29 -6.07 9.45
CA ARG A 5 12.72 -6.91 8.39
C ARG A 5 12.26 -6.01 7.27
N VAL A 6 12.73 -6.32 6.07
CA VAL A 6 12.22 -5.71 4.84
C VAL A 6 11.03 -6.51 4.34
N VAL A 7 10.00 -5.80 3.89
CA VAL A 7 8.75 -6.37 3.41
C VAL A 7 8.47 -5.78 2.05
N ASP A 8 8.53 -6.63 1.02
CA ASP A 8 8.15 -6.23 -0.31
C ASP A 8 6.63 -6.04 -0.38
N LEU A 9 6.22 -4.95 -1.03
CA LEU A 9 4.81 -4.64 -1.27
C LEU A 9 4.44 -5.07 -2.68
N HIS A 10 3.38 -5.86 -2.80
CA HIS A 10 2.93 -6.41 -4.07
C HIS A 10 1.70 -5.64 -4.56
N GLY A 11 1.92 -4.37 -4.85
CA GLY A 11 0.91 -3.47 -5.39
C GLY A 11 0.52 -3.80 -6.83
N PHE A 12 -0.48 -3.08 -7.32
CA PHE A 12 -0.91 -3.19 -8.71
C PHE A 12 -0.88 -1.83 -9.37
N LEU A 13 -0.11 -1.74 -10.47
CA LEU A 13 -0.04 -0.57 -11.32
C LEU A 13 -0.91 -0.78 -12.56
N LEU A 14 -1.70 0.23 -12.90
CA LEU A 14 -2.31 0.33 -14.22
C LEU A 14 -1.21 0.62 -15.25
N SER A 15 -1.36 0.08 -16.46
CA SER A 15 -0.53 0.50 -17.58
C SER A 15 -0.64 2.01 -17.80
N ALA A 16 0.45 2.65 -18.21
CA ALA A 16 0.45 4.07 -18.56
C ALA A 16 -0.54 4.38 -19.71
N ASP A 17 -0.76 3.39 -20.58
CA ASP A 17 -1.70 3.47 -21.72
C ASP A 17 -3.10 2.97 -21.36
N ALA A 18 -3.40 2.75 -20.07
CA ALA A 18 -4.74 2.34 -19.66
C ALA A 18 -5.77 3.40 -20.06
N PRO A 19 -6.97 2.99 -20.55
CA PRO A 19 -8.00 3.92 -21.01
C PRO A 19 -8.56 4.81 -19.88
N ILE A 20 -8.31 4.41 -18.62
CA ILE A 20 -8.64 5.18 -17.43
C ILE A 20 -7.44 5.17 -16.49
N LEU A 21 -7.07 6.36 -16.03
CA LEU A 21 -6.07 6.61 -15.00
C LEU A 21 -6.69 7.44 -13.90
N ARG A 22 -6.05 7.49 -12.73
CA ARG A 22 -6.59 8.25 -11.60
C ARG A 22 -6.75 9.72 -11.95
N ASP A 23 -7.88 10.28 -11.52
CA ASP A 23 -8.09 11.71 -11.50
C ASP A 23 -7.16 12.39 -10.49
N HIS A 24 -6.99 13.70 -10.63
CA HIS A 24 -6.18 14.48 -9.71
C HIS A 24 -6.98 14.85 -8.47
N VAL A 25 -6.36 14.73 -7.29
CA VAL A 25 -6.96 15.22 -6.04
C VAL A 25 -7.08 16.75 -6.03
N ARG A 26 -6.09 17.45 -6.60
CA ARG A 26 -6.09 18.92 -6.69
C ARG A 26 -7.05 19.43 -7.77
N ALA A 27 -7.68 20.57 -7.50
CA ALA A 27 -8.45 21.31 -8.49
C ALA A 27 -7.56 21.75 -9.65
N GLU A 28 -8.11 21.90 -10.86
CA GLU A 28 -7.31 22.18 -12.07
C GLU A 28 -6.44 23.43 -11.95
N ALA A 29 -6.95 24.49 -11.31
CA ALA A 29 -6.21 25.73 -11.07
C ALA A 29 -4.96 25.56 -10.19
N ASP A 30 -4.88 24.48 -9.40
CA ASP A 30 -3.79 24.20 -8.46
C ASP A 30 -2.83 23.10 -8.97
N ARG A 31 -2.92 22.75 -10.26
CA ARG A 31 -2.08 21.71 -10.90
C ARG A 31 -0.93 22.34 -11.67
N ASP A 32 0.10 22.76 -10.94
CA ASP A 32 1.35 23.20 -11.57
C ASP A 32 2.10 22.03 -12.25
N ALA A 33 3.13 22.37 -13.04
CA ALA A 33 3.92 21.37 -13.76
C ALA A 33 4.64 20.38 -12.82
N ALA A 34 5.07 20.84 -11.65
CA ALA A 34 5.76 20.00 -10.67
C ALA A 34 4.82 18.94 -10.10
N TYR A 35 3.59 19.33 -9.73
CA TYR A 35 2.54 18.42 -9.30
C TYR A 35 2.19 17.42 -10.39
N LEU A 36 1.96 17.87 -11.62
CA LEU A 36 1.58 16.98 -12.72
C LEU A 36 2.66 15.94 -13.01
N SER A 37 3.93 16.32 -12.92
CA SER A 37 5.06 15.40 -13.11
C SER A 37 5.25 14.41 -11.96
N ALA A 38 4.91 14.80 -10.73
CA ALA A 38 5.12 13.97 -9.54
C ALA A 38 3.89 13.12 -9.16
N TYR A 39 2.70 13.46 -9.66
CA TYR A 39 1.46 12.82 -9.24
C TYR A 39 1.28 11.42 -9.84
N ASP A 40 1.16 10.42 -8.98
CA ASP A 40 0.93 9.04 -9.38
C ASP A 40 -0.53 8.79 -9.80
N ARG A 41 -0.70 8.54 -11.10
CA ARG A 41 -2.00 8.22 -11.70
C ARG A 41 -2.23 6.73 -11.92
N GLN A 42 -1.22 5.89 -11.71
CA GLN A 42 -1.19 4.49 -12.14
C GLN A 42 -1.41 3.50 -11.00
N THR A 43 -0.94 3.77 -9.78
CA THR A 43 -1.13 2.82 -8.67
C THR A 43 -2.60 2.58 -8.41
N LEU A 44 -3.09 1.35 -8.52
CA LEU A 44 -4.46 1.00 -8.16
C LEU A 44 -4.58 0.69 -6.67
N PHE A 45 -3.64 -0.12 -6.14
CA PHE A 45 -3.49 -0.40 -4.72
C PHE A 45 -2.01 -0.65 -4.40
N TYR A 46 -1.58 -0.33 -3.18
CA TYR A 46 -0.20 -0.45 -2.72
C TYR A 46 0.17 -1.89 -2.39
N ASP A 47 -0.75 -2.63 -1.78
CA ASP A 47 -0.47 -3.97 -1.28
C ASP A 47 -1.76 -4.70 -0.87
N ALA A 48 -1.70 -6.03 -0.82
CA ALA A 48 -2.74 -6.90 -0.30
C ALA A 48 -2.19 -7.82 0.79
N PHE A 49 -2.80 -7.79 1.97
CA PHE A 49 -2.36 -8.62 3.09
C PHE A 49 -3.52 -9.22 3.87
N ARG A 50 -3.25 -10.36 4.50
CA ARG A 50 -4.15 -11.02 5.44
C ARG A 50 -3.71 -10.71 6.88
N PRO A 51 -4.53 -10.01 7.70
CA PRO A 51 -4.23 -9.88 9.11
C PRO A 51 -4.09 -11.24 9.78
N ILE A 52 -3.20 -11.36 10.76
CA ILE A 52 -2.94 -12.63 11.45
C ILE A 52 -4.24 -13.13 12.12
N GLY A 53 -4.62 -14.36 11.79
CA GLY A 53 -5.84 -14.99 12.31
C GLY A 53 -7.14 -14.54 11.65
N ALA A 54 -7.08 -13.71 10.59
CA ALA A 54 -8.26 -13.21 9.91
C ALA A 54 -8.68 -14.06 8.70
N ASP A 55 -9.99 -14.16 8.50
CA ASP A 55 -10.66 -14.76 7.35
C ASP A 55 -10.89 -13.78 6.18
N HIS A 56 -10.23 -12.62 6.22
CA HIS A 56 -10.33 -11.60 5.20
C HIS A 56 -8.96 -11.10 4.74
N VAL A 57 -8.94 -10.53 3.54
CA VAL A 57 -7.79 -9.82 2.97
C VAL A 57 -8.11 -8.34 2.92
N ILE A 58 -7.11 -7.52 3.22
CA ILE A 58 -7.17 -6.07 3.12
C ILE A 58 -6.26 -5.64 1.97
N LEU A 59 -6.83 -4.92 1.01
CA LEU A 59 -6.05 -4.16 0.03
C LEU A 59 -5.96 -2.72 0.55
N THR A 60 -4.75 -2.18 0.59
CA THR A 60 -4.51 -0.76 0.90
C THR A 60 -4.25 -0.01 -0.38
N ALA A 61 -4.84 1.18 -0.52
CA ALA A 61 -4.79 1.92 -1.77
C ALA A 61 -4.75 3.43 -1.52
N PRO A 62 -4.22 4.21 -2.47
CA PRO A 62 -4.54 5.63 -2.54
C PRO A 62 -6.06 5.84 -2.75
N PRO A 63 -6.57 7.07 -2.65
CA PRO A 63 -7.95 7.38 -2.98
C PRO A 63 -8.28 6.87 -4.38
N PHE A 64 -9.34 6.07 -4.49
CA PHE A 64 -9.69 5.46 -5.77
C PHE A 64 -10.23 6.51 -6.73
N LEU A 65 -10.91 7.55 -6.24
CA LEU A 65 -11.58 8.57 -7.07
C LEU A 65 -12.41 7.89 -8.18
N ASN A 66 -12.14 8.22 -9.45
CA ASN A 66 -12.73 7.62 -10.64
C ASN A 66 -12.36 6.14 -10.87
N LEU A 67 -11.33 5.61 -10.22
CA LEU A 67 -10.90 4.21 -10.35
C LEU A 67 -11.73 3.23 -9.51
N TRP A 68 -12.64 3.69 -8.65
CA TRP A 68 -13.43 2.79 -7.81
C TRP A 68 -14.27 1.78 -8.61
N PRO A 69 -15.01 2.17 -9.66
CA PRO A 69 -15.75 1.21 -10.49
C PRO A 69 -14.84 0.17 -11.14
N LEU A 70 -13.65 0.57 -11.59
CA LEU A 70 -12.64 -0.33 -12.14
C LEU A 70 -12.17 -1.33 -11.08
N CYS A 71 -11.80 -0.85 -9.90
CA CYS A 71 -11.32 -1.71 -8.82
C CYS A 71 -12.40 -2.75 -8.42
N ARG A 72 -13.62 -2.27 -8.16
CA ARG A 72 -14.75 -3.12 -7.74
C ARG A 72 -15.10 -4.18 -8.79
N SER A 73 -15.10 -3.82 -10.07
CA SER A 73 -15.48 -4.74 -11.15
C SER A 73 -14.34 -5.66 -11.60
N GLY A 74 -13.08 -5.30 -11.33
CA GLY A 74 -11.91 -6.08 -11.72
C GLY A 74 -11.52 -7.16 -10.71
N LEU A 75 -11.76 -6.98 -9.41
CA LEU A 75 -11.39 -7.96 -8.38
C LEU A 75 -12.06 -9.33 -8.59
N ARG A 76 -11.29 -10.40 -8.42
CA ARG A 76 -11.74 -11.80 -8.53
C ARG A 76 -11.29 -12.61 -7.32
N ILE A 77 -12.14 -13.57 -6.93
CA ILE A 77 -11.85 -14.64 -5.98
C ILE A 77 -12.14 -15.94 -6.71
N ASP A 78 -11.10 -16.77 -6.92
CA ASP A 78 -11.17 -17.99 -7.71
C ASP A 78 -11.84 -17.78 -9.09
N GLY A 79 -11.51 -16.67 -9.76
CA GLY A 79 -12.04 -16.31 -11.08
C GLY A 79 -13.45 -15.68 -11.08
N HIS A 80 -14.09 -15.51 -9.92
CA HIS A 80 -15.43 -14.94 -9.80
C HIS A 80 -15.43 -13.58 -9.12
N CYS A 81 -16.41 -12.72 -9.44
CA CYS A 81 -16.59 -11.46 -8.73
C CYS A 81 -16.84 -11.72 -7.22
N PRO A 82 -16.21 -10.96 -6.30
CA PRO A 82 -16.47 -11.07 -4.87
C PRO A 82 -17.94 -10.87 -4.55
N ARG A 83 -18.52 -11.78 -3.75
CA ARG A 83 -19.90 -11.65 -3.26
C ARG A 83 -20.05 -10.48 -2.31
N THR A 84 -19.05 -10.26 -1.47
CA THR A 84 -19.01 -9.19 -0.47
C THR A 84 -17.68 -8.48 -0.55
N LEU A 85 -17.75 -7.15 -0.64
CA LEU A 85 -16.59 -6.28 -0.69
C LEU A 85 -16.94 -5.04 0.13
N ARG A 86 -16.13 -4.73 1.14
CA ARG A 86 -16.32 -3.54 1.98
C ARG A 86 -15.23 -2.52 1.67
N ARG A 87 -15.64 -1.33 1.29
CA ARG A 87 -14.77 -0.18 1.08
C ARG A 87 -14.71 0.64 2.37
N ARG A 88 -13.50 1.05 2.78
CA ARG A 88 -13.26 2.00 3.86
C ARG A 88 -12.48 3.18 3.29
N GLN A 89 -12.92 4.38 3.61
CA GLN A 89 -12.31 5.60 3.09
C GLN A 89 -11.71 6.39 4.25
N PHE A 90 -10.47 6.81 4.08
CA PHE A 90 -9.74 7.67 4.99
C PHE A 90 -9.38 8.97 4.25
N ALA A 91 -8.73 9.90 4.96
CA ALA A 91 -8.44 11.22 4.40
C ALA A 91 -7.46 11.17 3.21
N GLN A 92 -6.48 10.26 3.25
CA GLN A 92 -5.40 10.17 2.26
C GLN A 92 -5.29 8.78 1.60
N ASP A 93 -6.08 7.82 2.06
CA ASP A 93 -6.00 6.43 1.61
C ASP A 93 -7.37 5.75 1.71
N GLU A 94 -7.44 4.55 1.14
CA GLU A 94 -8.60 3.69 1.18
C GLU A 94 -8.22 2.24 1.41
N GLN A 95 -9.16 1.47 1.94
CA GLN A 95 -9.02 0.04 2.10
C GLN A 95 -10.19 -0.71 1.49
N ILE A 96 -9.89 -1.86 0.91
CA ILE A 96 -10.88 -2.85 0.50
C ILE A 96 -10.72 -4.09 1.35
N VAL A 97 -11.78 -4.47 2.04
CA VAL A 97 -11.85 -5.71 2.82
C VAL A 97 -12.63 -6.75 2.02
N LEU A 98 -11.96 -7.84 1.68
CA LEU A 98 -12.52 -9.00 1.00
C LEU A 98 -12.62 -10.16 1.99
N SER A 99 -13.81 -10.72 2.18
CA SER A 99 -13.96 -12.00 2.90
C SER A 99 -13.54 -13.12 1.96
N VAL A 100 -12.41 -13.77 2.27
CA VAL A 100 -11.77 -14.72 1.36
C VAL A 100 -11.29 -15.94 2.13
N PRO A 101 -11.74 -17.16 1.77
CA PRO A 101 -11.23 -18.40 2.34
C PRO A 101 -9.69 -18.44 2.31
N ALA A 102 -9.07 -19.12 3.28
CA ALA A 102 -7.62 -19.08 3.48
C ALA A 102 -6.78 -19.48 2.24
N ARG A 103 -7.34 -20.30 1.34
CA ARG A 103 -6.67 -20.83 0.13
C ARG A 103 -7.21 -20.27 -1.19
N ALA A 104 -8.14 -19.32 -1.15
CA ALA A 104 -8.70 -18.77 -2.37
C ALA A 104 -7.66 -17.90 -3.09
N ARG A 105 -7.65 -17.97 -4.42
CA ARG A 105 -6.83 -17.11 -5.27
C ARG A 105 -7.51 -15.77 -5.42
N ILE A 106 -6.76 -14.69 -5.19
CA ILE A 106 -7.20 -13.34 -5.51
C ILE A 106 -6.49 -12.89 -6.77
N SER A 107 -7.23 -12.26 -7.67
CA SER A 107 -6.72 -11.72 -8.93
C SER A 107 -7.44 -10.43 -9.28
N PHE A 108 -6.83 -9.65 -10.18
CA PHE A 108 -7.42 -8.47 -10.76
C PHE A 108 -7.57 -8.66 -12.26
N ARG A 109 -8.80 -8.49 -12.76
CA ARG A 109 -9.12 -8.60 -14.19
C ARG A 109 -9.32 -7.21 -14.80
N GLN A 110 -8.52 -6.91 -15.82
CA GLN A 110 -8.63 -5.71 -16.66
C GLN A 110 -8.82 -6.14 -18.11
N GLY A 111 -10.03 -5.95 -18.65
CA GLY A 111 -10.38 -6.51 -19.97
C GLY A 111 -10.28 -8.04 -19.95
N ASP A 112 -9.50 -8.59 -20.88
CA ASP A 112 -9.26 -10.03 -21.02
C ASP A 112 -8.05 -10.53 -20.20
N ILE A 113 -7.31 -9.63 -19.57
CA ILE A 113 -6.12 -9.96 -18.78
C ILE A 113 -6.53 -10.12 -17.32
N GLU A 114 -6.17 -11.25 -16.72
CA GLU A 114 -6.34 -11.52 -15.30
C GLU A 114 -4.97 -11.76 -14.65
N THR A 115 -4.62 -10.90 -13.71
CA THR A 115 -3.32 -10.92 -13.03
C THR A 115 -3.50 -11.37 -11.58
N PRO A 116 -2.71 -12.34 -11.08
CA PRO A 116 -2.78 -12.74 -9.68
C PRO A 116 -2.36 -11.59 -8.75
N ILE A 117 -3.03 -11.47 -7.62
CA ILE A 117 -2.65 -10.56 -6.54
C ILE A 117 -1.96 -11.40 -5.47
N GLU A 118 -0.72 -11.06 -5.16
CA GLU A 118 0.01 -11.70 -4.06
C GLU A 118 -0.52 -11.20 -2.73
N VAL A 119 -0.92 -12.13 -1.86
CA VAL A 119 -1.47 -11.81 -0.54
C VAL A 119 -0.47 -12.24 0.52
N ARG A 120 0.23 -11.27 1.10
CA ARG A 120 1.17 -11.55 2.19
C ARG A 120 0.47 -11.67 3.55
N GLN A 121 1.21 -12.12 4.54
CA GLN A 121 0.75 -12.04 5.94
C GLN A 121 0.96 -10.63 6.48
N GLY A 122 0.03 -10.17 7.32
CA GLY A 122 0.13 -8.90 8.01
C GLY A 122 1.19 -8.92 9.10
N GLU A 123 1.92 -7.82 9.25
CA GLU A 123 3.07 -7.69 10.17
C GLU A 123 2.70 -7.04 11.51
N ALA A 124 1.46 -6.57 11.66
CA ALA A 124 1.03 -5.75 12.80
C ALA A 124 1.26 -6.41 14.17
N ARG A 125 1.27 -7.75 14.25
CA ARG A 125 1.52 -8.46 15.52
C ARG A 125 2.92 -8.22 16.06
N ALA A 126 3.92 -8.00 15.20
CA ALA A 126 5.29 -7.71 15.63
C ALA A 126 5.39 -6.35 16.38
N PHE A 127 4.40 -5.48 16.19
CA PHE A 127 4.35 -4.12 16.74
C PHE A 127 3.31 -3.98 17.86
N ALA A 128 2.63 -5.07 18.25
CA ALA A 128 1.54 -5.01 19.21
C ALA A 128 2.03 -4.57 20.60
N GLY A 129 1.47 -3.48 21.11
CA GLY A 129 1.81 -2.92 22.42
C GLY A 129 3.10 -2.11 22.46
N LEU A 130 3.81 -1.99 21.34
CA LEU A 130 5.02 -1.18 21.24
C LEU A 130 4.69 0.28 20.93
N ASN A 131 5.47 1.19 21.51
CA ASN A 131 5.46 2.59 21.10
C ASN A 131 6.18 2.75 19.75
N CYS A 132 5.41 2.75 18.66
CA CYS A 132 5.94 2.71 17.30
C CYS A 132 6.01 4.09 16.67
N LEU A 133 7.10 4.33 15.94
CA LEU A 133 7.21 5.43 14.99
C LEU A 133 6.81 4.95 13.60
N LEU A 134 6.26 5.87 12.81
CA LEU A 134 5.96 5.67 11.40
C LEU A 134 6.57 6.82 10.60
N ALA A 135 7.27 6.50 9.52
CA ALA A 135 7.78 7.51 8.59
C ALA A 135 7.71 7.02 7.15
N VAL A 136 7.59 7.97 6.23
CA VAL A 136 7.82 7.76 4.80
C VAL A 136 9.18 8.38 4.49
N VAL A 137 10.07 7.61 3.87
CA VAL A 137 11.44 8.04 3.56
C VAL A 137 11.70 7.98 2.05
N LYS A 138 12.58 8.83 1.56
CA LYS A 138 13.07 8.79 0.17
C LYS A 138 14.50 9.30 0.13
N ASP A 139 15.43 8.41 -0.20
CA ASP A 139 16.86 8.73 -0.34
C ASP A 139 17.50 9.32 0.93
N GLU A 140 16.89 9.09 2.09
CA GLU A 140 17.38 9.63 3.36
C GLU A 140 18.66 8.90 3.82
N PRO A 141 19.71 9.62 4.26
CA PRO A 141 20.90 9.00 4.81
C PRO A 141 20.60 8.02 5.96
N LEU A 142 21.16 6.81 5.92
CA LEU A 142 20.88 5.78 6.93
C LEU A 142 21.31 6.19 8.35
N ASP A 143 22.36 7.01 8.46
CA ASP A 143 22.80 7.60 9.74
C ASP A 143 21.78 8.61 10.28
N TRP A 144 21.09 9.35 9.41
CA TRP A 144 20.00 10.24 9.81
C TRP A 144 18.79 9.47 10.32
N ILE A 145 18.40 8.40 9.63
CA ILE A 145 17.33 7.51 10.10
C ILE A 145 17.69 6.91 11.47
N SER A 146 18.94 6.47 11.63
CA SER A 146 19.43 5.91 12.89
C SER A 146 19.42 6.94 14.02
N ASN A 147 19.89 8.16 13.76
CA ASN A 147 19.91 9.25 14.73
C ASN A 147 18.48 9.69 15.12
N TRP A 148 17.57 9.76 14.14
CA TRP A 148 16.16 10.04 14.36
C TRP A 148 15.55 9.01 15.31
N PHE A 149 15.74 7.72 15.03
CA PHE A 149 15.22 6.67 15.90
C PHE A 149 15.84 6.72 17.30
N ALA A 150 17.16 6.91 17.41
CA ALA A 150 17.85 7.01 18.70
C ALA A 150 17.34 8.17 19.56
N TYR A 151 17.12 9.34 18.95
CA TYR A 151 16.53 10.48 19.61
C TYR A 151 15.14 10.14 20.14
N HIS A 152 14.24 9.61 19.31
CA HIS A 152 12.88 9.27 19.73
C HIS A 152 12.82 8.12 20.75
N HIS A 153 13.77 7.18 20.70
CA HIS A 153 13.93 6.18 21.75
C HIS A 153 14.25 6.85 23.10
N SER A 154 15.24 7.75 23.13
CA SER A 154 15.64 8.43 24.37
C SER A 154 14.59 9.42 24.92
N ALA A 155 13.98 10.21 24.04
CA ALA A 155 13.11 11.33 24.42
C ALA A 155 11.65 10.90 24.58
N HIS A 156 11.21 9.93 23.76
CA HIS A 156 9.81 9.54 23.65
C HIS A 156 9.58 8.05 23.92
N ARG A 157 10.62 7.30 24.29
CA ARG A 157 10.53 5.84 24.54
C ARG A 157 9.97 5.09 23.35
N ALA A 158 10.33 5.50 22.13
CA ALA A 158 10.01 4.73 20.94
C ALA A 158 10.70 3.36 20.99
N GLU A 159 9.99 2.29 20.64
CA GLU A 159 10.48 0.91 20.74
C GLU A 159 10.68 0.26 19.36
N ALA A 160 9.98 0.77 18.35
CA ALA A 160 10.06 0.28 16.98
C ALA A 160 9.78 1.40 15.98
N ALA A 161 10.23 1.23 14.74
CA ALA A 161 9.89 2.10 13.63
C ALA A 161 9.40 1.26 12.44
N VAL A 162 8.39 1.77 11.75
CA VAL A 162 7.98 1.31 10.42
C VAL A 162 8.34 2.41 9.43
N LEU A 163 9.13 2.05 8.43
CA LEU A 163 9.56 2.97 7.38
C LEU A 163 8.95 2.51 6.06
N PHE A 164 8.18 3.39 5.42
CA PHE A 164 7.74 3.20 4.05
C PHE A 164 8.76 3.86 3.12
N ASP A 165 9.42 3.07 2.30
CA ASP A 165 10.26 3.61 1.23
C ASP A 165 9.39 4.15 0.09
N ASN A 166 9.61 5.40 -0.29
CA ASN A 166 8.89 6.09 -1.35
C ASN A 166 9.69 6.11 -2.66
N GLY A 167 10.26 4.94 -2.99
CA GLY A 167 11.07 4.72 -4.18
C GLY A 167 12.42 5.40 -4.09
N SER A 168 13.20 5.04 -3.07
CA SER A 168 14.62 5.44 -3.00
C SER A 168 15.39 4.87 -4.20
N ALA A 169 16.31 5.67 -4.73
CA ALA A 169 17.22 5.31 -5.81
C ALA A 169 18.64 5.03 -5.30
N VAL A 170 19.00 5.50 -4.10
CA VAL A 170 20.36 5.32 -3.53
C VAL A 170 20.54 4.08 -2.67
N TYR A 171 19.44 3.44 -2.24
CA TYR A 171 19.47 2.22 -1.44
C TYR A 171 18.58 1.17 -2.08
N ASP A 172 18.94 -0.11 -1.95
CA ASP A 172 18.06 -1.21 -2.28
C ASP A 172 17.52 -1.87 -1.00
N ALA A 173 16.42 -2.60 -1.13
CA ALA A 173 15.78 -3.34 -0.04
C ALA A 173 16.66 -4.46 0.57
N ALA A 174 17.82 -4.76 -0.04
CA ALA A 174 18.72 -5.85 0.35
C ALA A 174 20.03 -5.38 1.00
N THR A 175 20.27 -4.07 1.04
CA THR A 175 21.44 -3.42 1.64
C THR A 175 21.12 -2.93 3.05
#